data_AF-A0A7V9L5A6-F1
#
_entry.id   AF-A0A7V9L5A6-F1
#
_cell.length_a   1.000
_cell.length_b   1.000
_cell.length_c   1.000
_cell.angle_alpha   90.00
_cell.angle_beta   90.00
_cell.angle_gamma   90.00
#
_symmetry.space_group_name_H-M   'P 1'
#
loop_
_entity.id
_entity.type
_entity.pdbx_description
1 polymer ?
#
loop_
_entity_poly.entity_id
_entity_poly.type
_entity_poly.pdbx_seq_one_letter_code
_entity_poly.pdbx_strand_id
1 'polypeptide(L)'
;MRCCWLLVALIACSYSPPDPDNRPSDGSPTSDGPIDPDGPAPGVDTDLDGFLDPDDNCPAISNANQADEDGDVVGNLCDNCPHIANADQANSGELGAGQLADTVGDACDPQPAVAGNSVALFMPFDDPTEIYTWTGGGTNAAFSISGGKLRQTGATDLAILFKNGLGLAEAFITTNVTYDTIDASRQFRGVAVMTRFVRVNASFGFGVGCGEMRDSAFSGGAAFFNLMRFDNGGFQNTSAGAGATVAVGHTARYSVHHVTGTSHECSVVASTSLGYTGALGLAEGSGTGINLAVWGATVSFDYLIAIL
;
A
#
# COMPACT_ATOMS: atom_id res chain seq x y z
N MET A 1 21.90 -35.36 77.76
CA MET A 1 21.28 -34.12 78.28
C MET A 1 20.50 -33.52 77.10
N ARG A 2 19.22 -33.84 76.90
CA ARG A 2 18.04 -33.11 77.40
C ARG A 2 18.23 -31.58 77.46
N CYS A 3 17.68 -30.88 76.46
CA CYS A 3 16.80 -29.70 76.54
C CYS A 3 16.45 -29.30 75.09
N CYS A 4 15.26 -29.60 74.56
CA CYS A 4 13.95 -28.96 74.79
C CYS A 4 13.80 -27.60 74.08
N TRP A 5 13.13 -27.66 72.91
CA TRP A 5 12.18 -26.73 72.28
C TRP A 5 12.26 -25.23 72.58
N LEU A 6 12.40 -24.43 71.51
CA LEU A 6 11.54 -23.26 71.30
C LEU A 6 11.42 -22.95 69.79
N LEU A 7 10.24 -23.21 69.23
CA LEU A 7 9.82 -22.75 67.92
C LEU A 7 9.44 -21.27 68.08
N VAL A 8 10.23 -20.34 67.54
CA VAL A 8 9.83 -18.92 67.43
C VAL A 8 9.22 -18.74 66.05
N ALA A 9 7.90 -18.63 66.00
CA ALA A 9 7.19 -18.21 64.81
C ALA A 9 7.51 -16.74 64.53
N LEU A 10 8.23 -16.47 63.44
CA LEU A 10 8.32 -15.14 62.84
C LEU A 10 6.94 -14.79 62.27
N ILE A 11 6.11 -14.13 63.07
CA ILE A 11 4.95 -13.41 62.54
C ILE A 11 5.55 -12.20 61.80
N ALA A 12 5.52 -12.25 60.48
CA ALA A 12 5.74 -11.07 59.67
C ALA A 12 4.60 -10.09 59.98
N CYS A 13 4.86 -9.08 60.79
CA CYS A 13 4.02 -7.90 60.83
C CYS A 13 4.22 -7.18 59.50
N SER A 14 3.26 -7.29 58.58
CA SER A 14 3.14 -6.37 57.46
C SER A 14 2.81 -4.99 58.04
N TYR A 15 3.81 -4.12 58.10
CA TYR A 15 3.60 -2.71 58.39
C TYR A 15 3.09 -2.06 57.10
N SER A 16 1.77 -1.94 56.95
CA SER A 16 1.20 -1.03 55.96
C SER A 16 1.37 0.39 56.51
N PRO A 17 2.04 1.31 55.80
CA PRO A 17 2.00 2.72 56.17
C PRO A 17 0.52 3.16 56.20
N PRO A 18 0.15 4.06 57.14
CA PRO A 18 -1.22 4.58 57.19
C PRO A 18 -1.53 5.29 55.88
N ASP A 19 -2.66 4.91 55.29
CA ASP A 19 -3.28 5.58 54.16
C ASP A 19 -3.43 7.08 54.50
N PRO A 20 -2.90 8.01 53.68
CA PRO A 20 -3.04 9.45 53.94
C PRO A 20 -4.50 9.93 53.98
N ASP A 21 -5.46 9.14 53.49
CA ASP A 21 -6.89 9.49 53.52
C ASP A 21 -7.70 8.81 54.66
N ASN A 22 -7.06 7.87 55.40
CA ASN A 22 -7.62 7.12 56.51
C ASN A 22 -8.92 6.34 56.17
N ARG A 23 -9.06 5.86 54.93
CA ARG A 23 -10.14 4.94 54.52
C ARG A 23 -9.63 3.49 54.43
N PRO A 24 -10.48 2.48 54.69
CA PRO A 24 -10.09 1.10 54.47
C PRO A 24 -9.97 0.85 52.97
N SER A 25 -8.86 0.24 52.54
CA SER A 25 -8.61 -0.14 51.13
C SER A 25 -9.80 -0.94 50.57
N ASP A 26 -10.63 -0.28 49.76
CA ASP A 26 -11.92 -0.83 49.33
C ASP A 26 -11.86 -1.48 47.94
N GLY A 27 -10.70 -1.46 47.28
CA GLY A 27 -10.48 -2.13 45.99
C GLY A 27 -11.45 -1.67 44.91
N SER A 28 -11.98 -0.45 45.01
CA SER A 28 -12.99 0.08 44.09
C SER A 28 -12.34 0.72 42.85
N PRO A 29 -12.75 0.37 41.61
CA PRO A 29 -12.16 0.91 40.38
C PRO A 29 -12.80 2.24 39.94
N THR A 30 -13.40 3.03 40.84
CA THR A 30 -14.11 4.25 40.45
C THR A 30 -13.77 5.48 41.29
N SER A 31 -13.03 6.38 40.62
CA SER A 31 -13.28 7.83 40.53
C SER A 31 -12.87 8.70 41.73
N ASP A 32 -11.58 8.96 41.81
CA ASP A 32 -10.97 10.02 42.61
C ASP A 32 -9.96 10.83 41.78
N GLY A 33 -10.47 11.54 40.77
CA GLY A 33 -9.74 12.65 40.12
C GLY A 33 -8.49 12.26 39.32
N PRO A 34 -7.78 13.25 38.74
CA PRO A 34 -6.80 13.00 37.69
C PRO A 34 -5.43 12.49 38.18
N ILE A 35 -5.23 12.27 39.48
CA ILE A 35 -3.93 11.89 40.04
C ILE A 35 -4.15 10.91 41.20
N ASP A 36 -4.30 9.63 40.87
CA ASP A 36 -4.08 8.53 41.78
C ASP A 36 -2.56 8.21 41.80
N PRO A 37 -1.85 8.43 42.91
CA PRO A 37 -0.42 8.12 43.02
C PRO A 37 -0.11 6.63 43.17
N ASP A 38 -1.12 5.76 43.35
CA ASP A 38 -1.00 4.32 43.54
C ASP A 38 -1.39 3.50 42.28
N GLY A 39 -1.88 4.16 41.23
CA GLY A 39 -2.11 3.57 39.90
C GLY A 39 -0.84 3.56 39.02
N PRO A 40 -0.76 2.72 37.96
CA PRO A 40 0.28 2.88 36.95
C PRO A 40 0.21 4.32 36.43
N ALA A 41 1.37 4.99 36.33
CA ALA A 41 1.45 6.37 35.86
C ALA A 41 0.58 6.55 34.61
N PRO A 42 -0.19 7.65 34.47
CA PRO A 42 -0.93 7.90 33.25
C PRO A 42 0.06 7.82 32.09
N GLY A 43 -0.19 6.92 31.14
CA GLY A 43 0.66 6.78 29.96
C GLY A 43 0.76 8.13 29.26
N VAL A 44 1.92 8.37 28.63
CA VAL A 44 2.08 9.52 27.74
C VAL A 44 1.41 9.17 26.42
N ASP A 45 0.65 10.12 25.90
CA ASP A 45 0.13 10.18 24.53
C ASP A 45 0.74 11.48 23.96
N THR A 46 1.79 11.33 23.16
CA THR A 46 2.64 12.43 22.72
C THR A 46 1.98 13.27 21.64
N ASP A 47 1.13 12.68 20.79
CA ASP A 47 0.51 13.35 19.65
C ASP A 47 -1.01 13.61 19.80
N LEU A 48 -1.59 13.13 20.90
CA LEU A 48 -2.96 13.34 21.35
C LEU A 48 -4.02 12.72 20.43
N ASP A 49 -3.71 11.57 19.83
CA ASP A 49 -4.63 10.85 18.94
C ASP A 49 -5.56 9.85 19.65
N GLY A 50 -5.32 9.61 20.95
CA GLY A 50 -6.10 8.70 21.79
C GLY A 50 -5.45 7.35 22.03
N PHE A 51 -4.25 7.08 21.49
CA PHE A 51 -3.41 5.95 21.82
C PHE A 51 -2.23 6.38 22.70
N LEU A 52 -1.83 5.55 23.65
CA LEU A 52 -0.66 5.83 24.48
C LEU A 52 0.60 5.44 23.70
N ASP A 53 1.71 6.18 23.83
CA ASP A 53 2.96 5.93 23.09
C ASP A 53 3.41 4.44 23.03
N PRO A 54 3.22 3.59 24.06
CA PRO A 54 3.58 2.17 24.00
C PRO A 54 2.64 1.29 23.14
N ASP A 55 1.41 1.74 22.92
CA ASP A 55 0.35 1.07 22.17
C ASP A 55 0.06 1.78 20.83
N ASP A 56 0.78 2.86 20.53
CA ASP A 56 0.64 3.69 19.35
C ASP A 56 1.71 3.32 18.29
N ASN A 57 1.27 2.97 17.08
CA ASN A 57 2.16 2.64 15.98
C ASN A 57 2.78 3.87 15.29
N CYS A 58 2.37 5.09 15.64
CA CYS A 58 3.02 6.35 15.26
C CYS A 58 3.08 7.38 16.43
N PRO A 59 3.86 7.16 17.51
CA PRO A 59 3.85 7.98 18.74
C PRO A 59 4.15 9.49 18.60
N ALA A 60 4.48 9.97 17.40
CA ALA A 60 4.78 11.37 17.12
C ALA A 60 3.89 11.98 16.03
N ILE A 61 3.00 11.20 15.42
CA ILE A 61 2.16 11.61 14.30
C ILE A 61 0.77 11.01 14.47
N SER A 62 -0.15 11.86 14.91
CA SER A 62 -1.54 11.48 15.21
C SER A 62 -2.20 10.71 14.07
N ASN A 63 -2.56 9.46 14.35
CA ASN A 63 -3.17 8.53 13.42
C ASN A 63 -4.21 7.67 14.16
N ALA A 64 -5.31 8.30 14.61
CA ALA A 64 -6.32 7.66 15.45
C ALA A 64 -6.99 6.39 14.86
N ASN A 65 -6.79 6.07 13.58
CA ASN A 65 -7.22 4.81 12.97
C ASN A 65 -6.20 3.65 13.14
N GLN A 66 -4.97 3.97 13.58
CA GLN A 66 -3.83 3.08 13.77
C GLN A 66 -3.57 2.19 12.54
N ALA A 67 -3.81 2.74 11.35
CA ALA A 67 -3.68 1.98 10.11
C ALA A 67 -2.22 1.60 9.85
N ASP A 68 -2.01 0.32 9.54
CA ASP A 68 -0.72 -0.32 9.24
C ASP A 68 -1.01 -1.38 8.16
N GLU A 69 -0.70 -1.05 6.90
CA GLU A 69 -1.09 -1.84 5.73
C GLU A 69 -0.21 -3.08 5.54
N ASP A 70 1.08 -3.00 5.88
CA ASP A 70 2.01 -4.12 5.70
C ASP A 70 2.25 -4.96 6.96
N GLY A 71 1.77 -4.49 8.11
CA GLY A 71 1.71 -5.23 9.36
C GLY A 71 3.05 -5.30 10.09
N ASP A 72 3.89 -4.29 9.93
CA ASP A 72 5.23 -4.25 10.52
C ASP A 72 5.30 -3.54 11.88
N VAL A 73 4.16 -3.09 12.40
CA VAL A 73 3.94 -2.32 13.63
C VAL A 73 4.30 -0.83 13.59
N VAL A 74 4.66 -0.30 12.42
CA VAL A 74 4.82 1.13 12.15
C VAL A 74 3.61 1.61 11.37
N GLY A 75 2.93 2.66 11.85
CA GLY A 75 1.70 3.11 11.20
C GLY A 75 1.96 3.78 9.85
N ASN A 76 1.00 3.66 8.93
CA ASN A 76 1.07 4.17 7.55
C ASN A 76 1.49 5.65 7.44
N LEU A 77 1.22 6.48 8.45
CA LEU A 77 1.56 7.92 8.44
C LEU A 77 3.02 8.22 8.82
N CYS A 78 3.68 7.32 9.55
CA CYS A 78 5.06 7.47 10.00
C CYS A 78 6.00 6.42 9.41
N ASP A 79 5.49 5.49 8.60
CA ASP A 79 6.24 4.48 7.89
C ASP A 79 6.89 5.04 6.60
N ASN A 80 8.19 4.81 6.44
CA ASN A 80 8.97 5.18 5.25
C ASN A 80 8.82 4.21 4.07
N CYS A 81 8.17 3.07 4.28
CA CYS A 81 7.85 2.04 3.30
C CYS A 81 6.50 1.36 3.56
N PRO A 82 5.37 2.09 3.51
CA PRO A 82 4.05 1.66 4.02
C PRO A 82 3.36 0.49 3.27
N HIS A 83 4.07 -0.18 2.37
CA HIS A 83 3.59 -1.34 1.61
C HIS A 83 4.57 -2.51 1.62
N ILE A 84 5.69 -2.41 2.37
CA ILE A 84 6.74 -3.41 2.49
C ILE A 84 7.25 -3.40 3.93
N ALA A 85 6.78 -4.38 4.71
CA ALA A 85 7.13 -4.50 6.11
C ALA A 85 8.65 -4.37 6.38
N ASN A 86 9.01 -3.35 7.15
CA ASN A 86 10.37 -2.99 7.51
C ASN A 86 10.40 -2.30 8.88
N ALA A 87 10.05 -3.04 9.93
CA ALA A 87 9.93 -2.52 11.31
C ALA A 87 11.18 -1.79 11.86
N ASP A 88 12.35 -1.96 11.24
CA ASP A 88 13.58 -1.22 11.60
C ASP A 88 13.69 0.17 10.95
N GLN A 89 12.79 0.47 9.99
CA GLN A 89 12.69 1.72 9.25
C GLN A 89 14.04 2.17 8.67
N ALA A 90 14.86 1.20 8.24
CA ALA A 90 16.19 1.46 7.72
C ALA A 90 16.14 2.40 6.48
N ASN A 91 17.01 3.40 6.48
CA ASN A 91 17.15 4.37 5.40
C ASN A 91 18.61 4.87 5.34
N SER A 92 19.47 4.07 4.71
CA SER A 92 20.92 4.21 4.79
C SER A 92 21.66 3.95 3.48
N GLY A 93 20.96 3.50 2.43
CA GLY A 93 21.54 3.22 1.11
C GLY A 93 22.23 4.45 0.52
N GLU A 94 21.58 5.60 0.56
CA GLU A 94 22.07 6.85 -0.01
C GLU A 94 23.18 7.45 0.85
N LEU A 95 23.14 7.26 2.17
CA LEU A 95 24.26 7.59 3.06
C LEU A 95 25.51 6.78 2.67
N GLY A 96 25.35 5.50 2.36
CA GLY A 96 26.42 4.64 1.83
C GLY A 96 26.98 5.13 0.48
N ALA A 97 26.15 5.78 -0.34
CA ALA A 97 26.54 6.44 -1.57
C ALA A 97 27.10 7.87 -1.39
N GLY A 98 27.16 8.37 -0.14
CA GLY A 98 27.65 9.71 0.18
C GLY A 98 26.65 10.84 -0.07
N GLN A 99 25.36 10.51 -0.15
CA GLN A 99 24.26 11.47 -0.25
C GLN A 99 23.51 11.57 1.09
N LEU A 100 22.52 12.46 1.17
CA LEU A 100 21.61 12.50 2.33
C LEU A 100 20.49 11.49 2.09
N ALA A 101 20.13 10.71 3.10
CA ALA A 101 18.93 9.88 3.03
C ALA A 101 17.69 10.74 2.77
N ASP A 102 16.80 10.28 1.92
CA ASP A 102 15.53 10.94 1.68
C ASP A 102 14.41 10.43 2.60
N THR A 103 13.14 10.48 2.18
CA THR A 103 12.02 10.06 3.05
C THR A 103 11.56 8.63 2.77
N VAL A 104 12.12 7.94 1.78
CA VAL A 104 11.75 6.58 1.40
C VAL A 104 12.75 5.60 2.01
N GLY A 105 12.26 4.52 2.61
CA GLY A 105 13.13 3.53 3.26
C GLY A 105 13.86 2.60 2.28
N ASP A 106 14.98 2.03 2.74
CA ASP A 106 15.83 1.11 1.96
C ASP A 106 15.03 -0.09 1.39
N ALA A 107 13.95 -0.50 2.05
CA ALA A 107 13.12 -1.64 1.68
C ALA A 107 12.31 -1.42 0.40
N CYS A 108 11.94 -0.17 0.11
CA CYS A 108 11.03 0.19 -0.97
C CYS A 108 11.52 1.35 -1.85
N ASP A 109 12.70 1.89 -1.55
CA ASP A 109 13.35 2.90 -2.37
C ASP A 109 13.69 2.32 -3.76
N PRO A 110 13.11 2.87 -4.85
CA PRO A 110 13.43 2.45 -6.20
C PRO A 110 14.85 2.82 -6.63
N GLN A 111 15.49 3.81 -5.99
CA GLN A 111 16.81 4.32 -6.31
C GLN A 111 17.69 4.44 -5.05
N PRO A 112 18.06 3.33 -4.38
CA PRO A 112 18.74 3.27 -3.07
C PRO A 112 20.17 3.86 -3.00
N ALA A 113 20.62 4.54 -4.06
CA ALA A 113 21.89 5.25 -4.12
C ALA A 113 21.73 6.73 -4.53
N VAL A 114 20.49 7.19 -4.70
CA VAL A 114 20.15 8.53 -5.20
C VAL A 114 19.14 9.14 -4.25
N ALA A 115 19.51 10.26 -3.64
CA ALA A 115 18.63 11.00 -2.77
C ALA A 115 17.57 11.77 -3.56
N GLY A 116 16.46 12.05 -2.88
CA GLY A 116 15.45 13.00 -3.30
C GLY A 116 14.10 12.35 -3.60
N ASN A 117 13.99 11.05 -3.38
CA ASN A 117 12.74 10.35 -3.47
C ASN A 117 11.81 10.70 -2.31
N SER A 118 10.51 10.67 -2.63
CA SER A 118 9.46 10.86 -1.63
C SER A 118 8.21 10.11 -2.01
N VAL A 119 7.49 9.60 -1.00
CA VAL A 119 6.16 9.02 -1.19
C VAL A 119 5.19 10.14 -1.52
N ALA A 120 4.83 10.28 -2.78
CA ALA A 120 3.94 11.33 -3.27
C ALA A 120 2.46 10.97 -3.11
N LEU A 121 2.16 9.68 -3.09
CA LEU A 121 0.83 9.14 -2.86
C LEU A 121 0.97 7.74 -2.29
N PHE A 122 0.29 7.48 -1.17
CA PHE A 122 0.01 6.14 -0.70
C PHE A 122 -1.49 6.03 -0.47
N MET A 123 -2.08 4.94 -0.95
CA MET A 123 -3.51 4.64 -0.82
C MET A 123 -3.65 3.17 -0.43
N PRO A 124 -3.88 2.86 0.87
CA PRO A 124 -4.19 1.52 1.33
C PRO A 124 -5.66 1.13 1.07
N PHE A 125 -6.51 2.06 0.61
CA PHE A 125 -7.93 1.79 0.34
C PHE A 125 -8.70 1.31 1.58
N ASP A 126 -8.37 1.85 2.75
CA ASP A 126 -9.07 1.63 4.02
C ASP A 126 -10.25 2.60 4.21
N ASP A 127 -10.19 3.80 3.62
CA ASP A 127 -11.28 4.79 3.61
C ASP A 127 -12.01 4.84 2.23
N PRO A 128 -13.34 4.58 2.20
CA PRO A 128 -14.15 4.75 0.99
C PRO A 128 -14.11 6.14 0.33
N THR A 129 -13.72 7.20 1.05
CA THR A 129 -13.65 8.55 0.53
C THR A 129 -12.40 8.83 -0.32
N GLU A 130 -11.36 7.99 -0.22
CA GLU A 130 -10.11 8.17 -0.96
C GLU A 130 -10.31 8.23 -2.49
N ILE A 131 -11.33 7.49 -2.98
CA ILE A 131 -11.67 7.45 -4.40
C ILE A 131 -12.43 8.69 -4.90
N TYR A 132 -12.93 9.56 -4.03
CA TYR A 132 -13.76 10.71 -4.44
C TYR A 132 -12.99 11.75 -5.26
N THR A 133 -11.66 11.76 -5.14
CA THR A 133 -10.78 12.61 -5.96
C THR A 133 -10.37 11.97 -7.28
N TRP A 134 -10.74 10.71 -7.50
CA TRP A 134 -10.48 9.97 -8.72
C TRP A 134 -11.64 10.13 -9.70
N THR A 135 -11.31 10.09 -10.99
CA THR A 135 -12.31 10.19 -12.05
C THR A 135 -12.42 8.85 -12.76
N GLY A 136 -13.65 8.38 -12.97
CA GLY A 136 -13.92 7.18 -13.76
C GLY A 136 -14.05 7.48 -15.26
N GLY A 137 -13.88 6.44 -16.08
CA GLY A 137 -14.54 6.41 -17.38
C GLY A 137 -14.24 5.14 -18.17
N GLY A 138 -14.65 5.14 -19.44
CA GLY A 138 -14.89 3.90 -20.18
C GLY A 138 -16.34 3.41 -19.98
N THR A 139 -16.67 2.26 -20.55
CA THR A 139 -18.01 1.67 -20.48
C THR A 139 -18.09 0.71 -19.29
N ASN A 140 -19.00 0.98 -18.35
CA ASN A 140 -19.19 0.21 -17.11
C ASN A 140 -18.04 0.29 -16.10
N ALA A 141 -17.45 1.48 -15.91
CA ALA A 141 -16.46 1.72 -14.87
C ALA A 141 -17.11 1.84 -13.48
N ALA A 142 -17.33 0.70 -12.81
CA ALA A 142 -17.65 0.68 -11.39
C ALA A 142 -16.38 0.34 -10.60
N PHE A 143 -15.83 1.36 -9.94
CA PHE A 143 -14.77 1.21 -8.95
C PHE A 143 -15.33 1.61 -7.59
N SER A 144 -15.02 0.82 -6.57
CA SER A 144 -15.44 1.08 -5.20
C SER A 144 -14.40 0.54 -4.24
N ILE A 145 -14.18 1.23 -3.14
CA ILE A 145 -13.35 0.73 -2.05
C ILE A 145 -14.22 -0.13 -1.14
N SER A 146 -13.79 -1.35 -0.87
CA SER A 146 -14.49 -2.26 0.05
C SER A 146 -13.55 -3.35 0.57
N GLY A 147 -13.53 -3.53 1.88
CA GLY A 147 -12.71 -4.54 2.55
C GLY A 147 -11.20 -4.28 2.42
N GLY A 148 -10.78 -3.02 2.58
CA GLY A 148 -9.37 -2.61 2.50
C GLY A 148 -8.78 -2.74 1.10
N LYS A 149 -9.61 -2.65 0.06
CA LYS A 149 -9.20 -2.84 -1.34
C LYS A 149 -10.00 -1.97 -2.27
N LEU A 150 -9.36 -1.45 -3.29
CA LEU A 150 -10.05 -0.87 -4.44
C LEU A 150 -10.53 -2.02 -5.35
N ARG A 151 -11.84 -2.15 -5.52
CA ARG A 151 -12.46 -3.17 -6.36
C ARG A 151 -12.99 -2.59 -7.64
N GLN A 152 -12.66 -3.24 -8.74
CA GLN A 152 -13.29 -3.02 -10.03
C GLN A 152 -14.28 -4.17 -10.27
N THR A 153 -15.56 -3.84 -10.47
CA THR A 153 -16.61 -4.83 -10.76
C THR A 153 -17.30 -4.54 -12.09
N GLY A 154 -17.61 -5.59 -12.84
CA GLY A 154 -18.44 -5.48 -14.04
C GLY A 154 -17.75 -4.82 -15.25
N ALA A 155 -16.41 -4.80 -15.32
CA ALA A 155 -15.71 -4.38 -16.53
C ALA A 155 -15.95 -5.41 -17.63
N THR A 156 -16.92 -5.11 -18.50
CA THR A 156 -17.16 -5.94 -19.68
C THR A 156 -16.24 -5.51 -20.84
N ASP A 157 -16.12 -4.20 -21.09
CA ASP A 157 -15.17 -3.66 -22.07
C ASP A 157 -14.00 -3.01 -21.34
N LEU A 158 -13.93 -1.68 -21.29
CA LEU A 158 -12.84 -0.93 -20.67
C LEU A 158 -13.40 -0.13 -19.48
N ALA A 159 -12.93 -0.45 -18.27
CA ALA A 159 -13.12 0.36 -17.08
C ALA A 159 -11.81 1.05 -16.73
N ILE A 160 -11.82 2.37 -16.56
CA ILE A 160 -10.65 3.16 -16.16
C ILE A 160 -10.99 3.97 -14.93
N LEU A 161 -10.07 3.98 -13.97
CA LEU A 161 -10.02 4.94 -12.88
C LEU A 161 -8.72 5.73 -12.98
N PHE A 162 -8.80 7.05 -12.86
CA PHE A 162 -7.62 7.90 -13.01
C PHE A 162 -7.54 9.06 -12.03
N LYS A 163 -6.31 9.36 -11.61
CA LYS A 163 -5.95 10.51 -10.78
C LYS A 163 -5.03 11.40 -11.59
N ASN A 164 -5.49 12.63 -11.83
CA ASN A 164 -4.75 13.61 -12.63
C ASN A 164 -4.06 14.64 -11.73
N GLY A 165 -3.11 15.38 -12.32
CA GLY A 165 -2.55 16.58 -11.70
C GLY A 165 -1.52 16.27 -10.62
N LEU A 166 -0.88 15.09 -10.68
CA LEU A 166 0.11 14.66 -9.71
C LEU A 166 1.50 15.25 -9.95
N GLY A 167 1.73 15.94 -11.07
CA GLY A 167 3.02 16.58 -11.35
C GLY A 167 4.18 15.60 -11.63
N LEU A 168 3.88 14.30 -11.82
CA LEU A 168 4.87 13.23 -12.01
C LEU A 168 5.75 13.45 -13.26
N ALA A 169 6.94 14.04 -13.09
CA ALA A 169 7.93 14.15 -14.17
C ALA A 169 8.71 12.83 -14.35
N GLU A 170 9.06 12.21 -13.23
CA GLU A 170 9.57 10.85 -13.07
C GLU A 170 8.77 10.26 -11.92
N ALA A 171 8.33 9.00 -12.01
CA ALA A 171 7.57 8.37 -10.94
C ALA A 171 7.62 6.85 -11.01
N PHE A 172 7.68 6.24 -9.84
CA PHE A 172 7.58 4.80 -9.61
C PHE A 172 6.21 4.50 -9.00
N ILE A 173 5.34 3.87 -9.77
CA ILE A 173 3.99 3.49 -9.33
C ILE A 173 3.97 2.00 -9.08
N THR A 174 3.61 1.59 -7.86
CA THR A 174 3.52 0.18 -7.48
C THR A 174 2.15 -0.15 -6.89
N THR A 175 1.61 -1.31 -7.26
CA THR A 175 0.36 -1.86 -6.69
C THR A 175 0.34 -3.38 -6.83
N ASN A 176 -0.30 -4.07 -5.88
CA ASN A 176 -0.64 -5.48 -6.04
C ASN A 176 -2.07 -5.60 -6.56
N VAL A 177 -2.26 -6.43 -7.60
CA VAL A 177 -3.57 -6.70 -8.18
C VAL A 177 -3.88 -8.18 -8.10
N THR A 178 -5.09 -8.48 -7.64
CA THR A 178 -5.66 -9.83 -7.63
C THR A 178 -6.81 -9.94 -8.63
N TYR A 179 -6.80 -10.99 -9.45
CA TYR A 179 -7.91 -11.31 -10.36
C TYR A 179 -9.01 -12.09 -9.64
N ASP A 180 -10.09 -11.42 -9.27
CA ASP A 180 -11.24 -12.04 -8.58
C ASP A 180 -12.08 -12.91 -9.53
N THR A 181 -12.34 -12.41 -10.74
CA THR A 181 -13.01 -13.17 -11.79
C THR A 181 -12.44 -12.82 -13.16
N ILE A 182 -12.54 -13.76 -14.10
CA ILE A 182 -12.13 -13.57 -15.49
C ILE A 182 -13.30 -13.97 -16.38
N ASP A 183 -13.83 -13.03 -17.16
CA ASP A 183 -14.91 -13.30 -18.10
C ASP A 183 -14.33 -13.95 -19.37
N ALA A 184 -14.43 -15.27 -19.45
CA ALA A 184 -13.97 -16.08 -20.57
C ALA A 184 -14.71 -15.78 -21.90
N SER A 185 -15.86 -15.09 -21.88
CA SER A 185 -16.61 -14.74 -23.08
C SER A 185 -16.05 -13.52 -23.83
N ARG A 186 -15.29 -12.66 -23.16
CA ARG A 186 -14.75 -11.44 -23.79
C ARG A 186 -13.57 -11.77 -24.71
N GLN A 187 -13.17 -10.82 -25.54
CA GLN A 187 -11.93 -10.98 -26.29
C GLN A 187 -10.75 -10.63 -25.39
N PHE A 188 -10.84 -9.45 -24.78
CA PHE A 188 -9.81 -8.83 -23.95
C PHE A 188 -10.12 -9.02 -22.47
N ARG A 189 -9.13 -9.48 -21.72
CA ARG A 189 -9.19 -9.67 -20.27
C ARG A 189 -7.86 -9.24 -19.67
N GLY A 190 -7.87 -8.37 -18.68
CA GLY A 190 -6.61 -7.90 -18.13
C GLY A 190 -6.73 -6.75 -17.16
N VAL A 191 -5.58 -6.33 -16.66
CA VAL A 191 -5.38 -5.11 -15.89
C VAL A 191 -4.17 -4.37 -16.45
N ALA A 192 -4.19 -3.04 -16.37
CA ALA A 192 -3.04 -2.19 -16.62
C ALA A 192 -2.91 -1.16 -15.50
N VAL A 193 -1.67 -0.94 -15.08
CA VAL A 193 -1.26 0.18 -14.23
C VAL A 193 -0.42 1.09 -15.10
N MET A 194 -0.76 2.38 -15.12
CA MET A 194 -0.18 3.30 -16.09
C MET A 194 0.20 4.62 -15.41
N THR A 195 1.37 5.14 -15.76
CA THR A 195 1.83 6.48 -15.37
C THR A 195 1.06 7.58 -16.10
N ARG A 196 0.19 7.20 -17.05
CA ARG A 196 -0.55 8.14 -17.86
C ARG A 196 -1.65 7.52 -18.72
N PHE A 197 -2.77 8.25 -18.88
CA PHE A 197 -3.78 8.00 -19.91
C PHE A 197 -4.41 9.32 -20.37
N VAL A 198 -4.14 9.74 -21.60
CA VAL A 198 -4.78 10.89 -22.23
C VAL A 198 -6.02 10.41 -22.97
N ARG A 199 -7.21 10.69 -22.44
CA ARG A 199 -8.45 10.41 -23.18
C ARG A 199 -8.54 11.29 -24.43
N VAL A 200 -8.71 10.65 -25.58
CA VAL A 200 -9.08 11.31 -26.84
C VAL A 200 -10.60 11.39 -26.97
N ASN A 201 -11.32 10.40 -26.44
CA ASN A 201 -12.77 10.37 -26.33
C ASN A 201 -13.23 9.33 -25.28
N ALA A 202 -14.54 9.06 -25.20
CA ALA A 202 -15.13 8.14 -24.22
C ALA A 202 -14.61 6.69 -24.25
N SER A 203 -14.06 6.26 -25.39
CA SER A 203 -13.61 4.87 -25.62
C SER A 203 -12.10 4.73 -25.88
N PHE A 204 -11.40 5.85 -26.09
CA PHE A 204 -10.01 5.83 -26.57
C PHE A 204 -9.13 6.82 -25.83
N GLY A 205 -7.88 6.42 -25.60
CA GLY A 205 -6.84 7.28 -25.06
C GLY A 205 -5.44 6.79 -25.38
N PHE A 206 -4.44 7.56 -24.97
CA PHE A 206 -3.03 7.20 -25.09
C PHE A 206 -2.44 6.98 -23.72
N GLY A 207 -1.78 5.87 -23.49
CA GLY A 207 -1.07 5.62 -22.25
C GLY A 207 -0.04 4.53 -22.42
N VAL A 208 0.97 4.57 -21.56
CA VAL A 208 1.97 3.52 -21.41
C VAL A 208 1.87 2.99 -19.99
N GLY A 209 1.86 1.68 -19.87
CA GLY A 209 1.77 1.05 -18.57
C GLY A 209 2.03 -0.44 -18.61
N CYS A 210 2.17 -1.00 -17.43
CA CYS A 210 2.42 -2.41 -17.24
C CYS A 210 1.11 -3.13 -17.02
N GLY A 211 0.93 -4.26 -17.69
CA GLY A 211 -0.21 -5.07 -17.38
C GLY A 211 -0.18 -6.45 -18.01
N GLU A 212 -1.12 -7.27 -17.57
CA GLU A 212 -1.32 -8.60 -18.11
C GLU A 212 -2.59 -8.57 -18.95
N MET A 213 -2.51 -9.13 -20.14
CA MET A 213 -3.67 -9.22 -21.00
C MET A 213 -3.72 -10.55 -21.72
N ARG A 214 -4.92 -11.12 -21.73
CA ARG A 214 -5.28 -12.32 -22.47
C ARG A 214 -6.23 -11.92 -23.58
N ASP A 215 -5.78 -12.08 -24.82
CA ASP A 215 -6.60 -11.91 -26.02
C ASP A 215 -6.87 -13.29 -26.66
N SER A 216 -8.16 -13.59 -26.89
CA SER A 216 -8.60 -14.84 -27.51
C SER A 216 -8.11 -15.04 -28.96
N ALA A 217 -7.61 -13.99 -29.61
CA ALA A 217 -6.96 -14.08 -30.92
C ALA A 217 -5.59 -14.78 -30.85
N PHE A 218 -4.95 -14.83 -29.67
CA PHE A 218 -3.72 -15.59 -29.47
C PHE A 218 -4.07 -17.03 -29.11
N SER A 219 -3.99 -17.92 -30.10
CA SER A 219 -4.26 -19.36 -29.95
C SER A 219 -3.45 -19.97 -28.79
N GLY A 220 -4.12 -20.62 -27.83
CA GLY A 220 -3.47 -21.44 -26.80
C GLY A 220 -3.77 -21.03 -25.36
N GLY A 221 -4.42 -19.89 -25.12
CA GLY A 221 -4.95 -19.54 -23.80
C GLY A 221 -3.91 -19.08 -22.76
N ALA A 222 -2.64 -18.93 -23.14
CA ALA A 222 -1.62 -18.30 -22.31
C ALA A 222 -1.94 -16.80 -22.11
N ALA A 223 -1.73 -16.28 -20.90
CA ALA A 223 -1.72 -14.84 -20.70
C ALA A 223 -0.34 -14.32 -21.11
N PHE A 224 -0.31 -13.11 -21.66
CA PHE A 224 0.93 -12.44 -22.01
C PHE A 224 1.10 -11.25 -21.09
N PHE A 225 2.32 -11.07 -20.61
CA PHE A 225 2.74 -9.77 -20.09
C PHE A 225 2.79 -8.83 -21.29
N ASN A 226 1.99 -7.78 -21.23
CA ASN A 226 1.94 -6.79 -22.29
C ASN A 226 2.37 -5.46 -21.69
N LEU A 227 3.47 -4.94 -22.22
CA LEU A 227 3.72 -3.52 -22.14
C LEU A 227 2.75 -2.86 -23.12
N MET A 228 1.72 -2.23 -22.57
CA MET A 228 0.57 -1.79 -23.35
C MET A 228 0.75 -0.35 -23.78
N ARG A 229 0.73 -0.14 -25.10
CA ARG A 229 0.51 1.17 -25.69
C ARG A 229 -0.90 1.24 -26.24
N PHE A 230 -1.66 2.21 -25.75
CA PHE A 230 -2.94 2.58 -26.36
C PHE A 230 -2.68 3.59 -27.47
N ASP A 231 -2.95 3.23 -28.72
CA ASP A 231 -2.98 4.16 -29.84
C ASP A 231 -4.37 4.19 -30.47
N ASN A 232 -4.82 5.38 -30.89
CA ASN A 232 -6.10 5.66 -31.53
C ASN A 232 -6.58 4.58 -32.54
N GLY A 233 -7.38 3.61 -32.06
CA GLY A 233 -7.96 2.53 -32.87
C GLY A 233 -7.07 1.30 -33.10
N GLY A 234 -5.89 1.23 -32.47
CA GLY A 234 -4.96 0.10 -32.57
C GLY A 234 -4.32 -0.24 -31.22
N PHE A 235 -4.36 -1.51 -30.86
CA PHE A 235 -3.65 -2.02 -29.69
C PHE A 235 -2.23 -2.39 -30.11
N GLN A 236 -1.24 -1.58 -29.72
CA GLN A 236 0.17 -1.87 -29.99
C GLN A 236 0.73 -2.59 -28.76
N ASN A 237 0.73 -3.91 -28.81
CA ASN A 237 1.41 -4.74 -27.84
C ASN A 237 2.82 -5.02 -28.32
N THR A 238 3.81 -4.59 -27.55
CA THR A 238 5.06 -5.34 -27.50
C THR A 238 4.87 -6.44 -26.46
N SER A 239 4.38 -7.59 -26.92
CA SER A 239 4.36 -8.79 -26.09
C SER A 239 5.80 -9.21 -25.84
N ALA A 240 6.26 -9.09 -24.59
CA ALA A 240 7.56 -9.57 -24.18
C ALA A 240 7.37 -10.39 -22.90
N GLY A 241 7.77 -11.66 -22.96
CA GLY A 241 7.48 -12.64 -21.92
C GLY A 241 6.43 -13.66 -22.38
N ALA A 242 6.85 -14.92 -22.45
CA ALA A 242 5.96 -16.07 -22.62
C ALA A 242 5.84 -16.78 -21.26
N GLY A 243 4.62 -17.01 -20.77
CA GLY A 243 4.39 -18.13 -19.84
C GLY A 243 3.59 -17.88 -18.55
N ALA A 244 3.15 -16.66 -18.21
CA ALA A 244 2.24 -16.55 -17.07
C ALA A 244 0.83 -17.01 -17.46
N THR A 245 0.24 -17.89 -16.65
CA THR A 245 -1.18 -18.22 -16.75
C THR A 245 -1.92 -17.36 -15.74
N VAL A 246 -2.51 -16.25 -16.19
CA VAL A 246 -3.41 -15.46 -15.36
C VAL A 246 -4.71 -16.24 -15.20
N ALA A 247 -4.99 -16.66 -13.98
CA ALA A 247 -6.19 -17.37 -13.57
C ALA A 247 -6.91 -16.61 -12.46
N VAL A 248 -8.14 -17.03 -12.14
CA VAL A 248 -8.82 -16.52 -10.95
C VAL A 248 -7.98 -16.81 -9.71
N GLY A 249 -7.81 -15.82 -8.85
CA GLY A 249 -6.93 -15.85 -7.68
C GLY A 249 -5.45 -15.58 -8.00
N HIS A 250 -5.10 -15.26 -9.24
CA HIS A 250 -3.77 -14.78 -9.59
C HIS A 250 -3.54 -13.40 -8.97
N THR A 251 -2.41 -13.26 -8.27
CA THR A 251 -1.96 -11.99 -7.69
C THR A 251 -0.57 -11.66 -8.22
N ALA A 252 -0.40 -10.44 -8.69
CA ALA A 252 0.87 -9.92 -9.16
C ALA A 252 1.10 -8.49 -8.69
N ARG A 253 2.38 -8.15 -8.44
CA ARG A 253 2.84 -6.80 -8.21
C ARG A 253 3.13 -6.14 -9.56
N TYR A 254 2.55 -4.99 -9.80
CA TYR A 254 2.79 -4.16 -10.99
C TYR A 254 3.57 -2.94 -10.56
N SER A 255 4.69 -2.69 -11.21
CA SER A 255 5.54 -1.54 -10.99
C SER A 255 5.81 -0.85 -12.33
N VAL A 256 5.42 0.41 -12.44
CA VAL A 256 5.65 1.26 -13.61
C VAL A 256 6.61 2.36 -13.22
N HIS A 257 7.69 2.52 -13.97
CA HIS A 257 8.62 3.61 -13.82
C HIS A 257 8.59 4.47 -15.09
N HIS A 258 8.15 5.72 -14.95
CA HIS A 258 8.22 6.71 -16.02
C HIS A 258 9.58 7.40 -15.97
N VAL A 259 10.44 7.12 -16.95
CA VAL A 259 11.71 7.83 -17.13
C VAL A 259 11.45 9.01 -18.04
N THR A 260 11.88 10.20 -17.63
CA THR A 260 11.70 11.46 -18.39
C THR A 260 11.80 11.28 -19.92
N GLY A 261 10.80 11.80 -20.64
CA GLY A 261 10.75 11.75 -22.11
C GLY A 261 9.80 10.68 -22.60
N THR A 262 10.33 9.64 -23.26
CA THR A 262 9.52 8.59 -23.90
C THR A 262 9.70 7.22 -23.30
N SER A 263 10.60 7.04 -22.31
CA SER A 263 10.99 5.72 -21.82
C SER A 263 10.17 5.30 -20.61
N HIS A 264 9.60 4.10 -20.65
CA HIS A 264 8.88 3.52 -19.52
C HIS A 264 9.47 2.17 -19.17
N GLU A 265 9.91 1.98 -17.94
CA GLU A 265 10.30 0.68 -17.43
C GLU A 265 9.11 0.04 -16.71
N CYS A 266 8.91 -1.25 -16.96
CA CYS A 266 7.78 -1.98 -16.44
C CYS A 266 8.20 -3.26 -15.79
N SER A 267 7.75 -3.51 -14.55
CA SER A 267 7.87 -4.78 -13.88
C SER A 267 6.50 -5.36 -13.52
N VAL A 268 6.26 -6.63 -13.84
CA VAL A 268 5.10 -7.36 -13.30
C VAL A 268 5.62 -8.64 -12.68
N VAL A 269 5.51 -8.80 -11.37
CA VAL A 269 6.06 -9.96 -10.64
C VAL A 269 4.94 -10.71 -9.95
N ALA A 270 4.65 -11.93 -10.43
CA ALA A 270 3.71 -12.84 -9.80
C ALA A 270 4.38 -13.71 -8.72
N SER A 271 3.61 -14.10 -7.70
CA SER A 271 4.09 -14.93 -6.56
C SER A 271 4.64 -16.31 -6.97
N THR A 272 4.31 -16.81 -8.18
CA THR A 272 4.62 -18.17 -8.62
C THR A 272 5.44 -18.24 -9.92
N SER A 273 6.28 -17.22 -10.17
CA SER A 273 7.29 -17.14 -11.22
C SER A 273 6.76 -16.86 -12.64
N LEU A 274 6.82 -15.57 -12.99
CA LEU A 274 7.43 -15.03 -14.21
C LEU A 274 7.31 -13.51 -14.07
N GLY A 275 8.45 -12.84 -14.04
CA GLY A 275 8.54 -11.39 -14.03
C GLY A 275 8.80 -10.88 -15.44
N TYR A 276 8.11 -9.85 -15.91
CA TYR A 276 8.55 -9.12 -17.11
C TYR A 276 9.22 -7.83 -16.68
N THR A 277 10.44 -7.57 -17.16
CA THR A 277 11.07 -6.24 -17.10
C THR A 277 11.41 -5.76 -18.50
N GLY A 278 11.00 -4.56 -18.89
CA GLY A 278 11.39 -3.98 -20.18
C GLY A 278 11.07 -2.50 -20.34
N ALA A 279 11.62 -1.91 -21.39
CA ALA A 279 11.51 -0.49 -21.69
C ALA A 279 10.81 -0.20 -23.04
N LEU A 280 10.00 0.85 -23.13
CA LEU A 280 9.44 1.35 -24.39
C LEU A 280 9.66 2.85 -24.57
N GLY A 281 10.05 3.26 -25.79
CA GLY A 281 10.23 4.65 -26.22
C GLY A 281 9.00 5.22 -26.94
N LEU A 282 8.00 5.69 -26.20
CA LEU A 282 6.74 6.24 -26.68
C LEU A 282 6.54 7.70 -26.25
N ALA A 283 6.24 8.60 -27.19
CA ALA A 283 5.98 10.00 -26.86
C ALA A 283 4.65 10.14 -26.12
N GLU A 284 4.71 10.65 -24.89
CA GLU A 284 3.50 11.02 -24.18
C GLU A 284 2.93 12.39 -24.66
N GLY A 285 1.62 12.65 -24.54
CA GLY A 285 1.00 13.96 -24.84
C GLY A 285 1.29 15.05 -23.78
N SER A 286 0.35 15.96 -23.46
CA SER A 286 0.39 16.83 -22.23
C SER A 286 -0.39 16.29 -21.00
N GLY A 287 0.16 16.41 -19.77
CA GLY A 287 -0.48 16.00 -18.49
C GLY A 287 0.27 14.91 -17.69
N THR A 288 0.01 14.78 -16.39
CA THR A 288 0.63 13.80 -15.44
C THR A 288 -0.43 13.15 -14.54
N GLY A 289 -0.29 11.85 -14.21
CA GLY A 289 -1.29 11.15 -13.39
C GLY A 289 -1.05 9.65 -13.18
N ILE A 290 -2.04 8.95 -12.62
CA ILE A 290 -2.04 7.49 -12.46
C ILE A 290 -3.34 6.95 -13.04
N ASN A 291 -3.28 5.82 -13.73
CA ASN A 291 -4.46 5.19 -14.33
C ASN A 291 -4.45 3.70 -14.07
N LEU A 292 -5.60 3.21 -13.61
CA LEU A 292 -5.89 1.80 -13.39
C LEU A 292 -6.95 1.41 -14.42
N ALA A 293 -6.62 0.48 -15.30
CA ALA A 293 -7.51 0.05 -16.37
C ALA A 293 -7.76 -1.45 -16.29
N VAL A 294 -9.02 -1.86 -16.49
CA VAL A 294 -9.47 -3.24 -16.35
C VAL A 294 -10.38 -3.59 -17.52
N TRP A 295 -10.24 -4.82 -18.04
CA TRP A 295 -11.09 -5.36 -19.10
C TRP A 295 -11.49 -6.78 -18.80
N GLY A 296 -12.74 -7.15 -19.12
CA GLY A 296 -13.22 -8.53 -19.11
C GLY A 296 -12.92 -9.31 -17.82
N ALA A 297 -12.80 -8.62 -16.68
CA ALA A 297 -12.39 -9.19 -15.41
C ALA A 297 -13.01 -8.39 -14.26
N THR A 298 -13.02 -9.00 -13.08
CA THR A 298 -13.17 -8.31 -11.80
C THR A 298 -11.83 -8.42 -11.11
N VAL A 299 -11.32 -7.30 -10.59
CA VAL A 299 -10.02 -7.27 -9.91
C VAL A 299 -10.11 -6.46 -8.64
N SER A 300 -9.20 -6.76 -7.71
CA SER A 300 -8.98 -6.02 -6.48
C SER A 300 -7.54 -5.52 -6.45
N PHE A 301 -7.35 -4.25 -6.12
CA PHE A 301 -6.04 -3.65 -5.86
C PHE A 301 -5.88 -3.56 -4.34
N ASP A 302 -4.76 -4.06 -3.82
CA ASP A 302 -4.50 -4.09 -2.38
C ASP A 302 -4.14 -2.69 -1.88
N TYR A 303 -3.17 -2.05 -2.51
CA TYR A 303 -2.76 -0.67 -2.25
C TYR A 303 -2.33 0.02 -3.56
N LEU A 304 -2.07 1.31 -3.52
CA LEU A 304 -1.37 2.04 -4.57
C LEU A 304 -0.35 2.99 -3.94
N ILE A 305 0.92 2.85 -4.34
CA ILE A 305 1.97 3.79 -3.96
C ILE A 305 2.58 4.45 -5.19
N ALA A 306 2.89 5.73 -5.09
CA ALA A 306 3.66 6.49 -6.08
C ALA A 306 4.81 7.21 -5.39
N ILE A 307 6.04 6.94 -5.85
CA ILE A 307 7.28 7.58 -5.40
C ILE A 307 7.78 8.48 -6.53
N LEU A 308 8.22 9.69 -6.17
CA LEU A 308 8.74 10.74 -7.07
C LEU A 308 10.24 10.89 -6.99
#